data_AF-A0AAX1ZPY3-F1
#
_entry.id   AF-A0AAX1ZPY3-F1
#
_cell.length_a   1.000
_cell.length_b   1.000
_cell.length_c   1.000
_cell.angle_alpha   90.00
_cell.angle_beta   90.00
_cell.angle_gamma   90.00
#
_symmetry.space_group_name_H-M   'P 1'
#
loop_
_entity.id
_entity.type
_entity.pdbx_description
1 polymer ?
#
loop_
_entity_poly.entity_id
_entity_poly.type
_entity_poly.pdbx_seq_one_letter_code
_entity_poly.pdbx_strand_id
1 'polypeptide(L)'
;MLNIEDESTEKNWNIYNAKSSEEDAKYFLSYKNDVLIPASQEFFEFLDENKLKLHHVFSFNAILAHAIDYMVFIAQKHSNISRKNFIRSFDEKYAVDGCIHINNKFSLLDAVNNSFKHVELNKTRYQHLIDIYGDLSFHCLNQKQGKIFFEMPSHKFDYSRVVLRPVAAIFNCDLHNTNDVDDFINGRICGSTGYGRFPYSYEPHEAIDRMIDACNAECMDCGEDGNNCDCQQFVYANHRGEYSPNLDPNFQFENVMSEISGTREWSRK
;
A
#
# COMPACT_ATOMS: atom_id res chain seq x y z
N MET A 1 -18.76 -21.12 27.92
CA MET A 1 -19.45 -19.94 27.36
C MET A 1 -18.78 -18.71 27.94
N LEU A 2 -17.77 -18.20 27.25
CA LEU A 2 -17.23 -16.88 27.51
C LEU A 2 -17.77 -16.01 26.37
N ASN A 3 -18.65 -15.09 26.72
CA ASN A 3 -19.12 -14.05 25.82
C ASN A 3 -17.91 -13.18 25.48
N ILE A 4 -17.45 -13.26 24.24
CA ILE A 4 -16.62 -12.23 23.64
C ILE A 4 -17.63 -11.19 23.18
N GLU A 5 -17.73 -10.09 23.93
CA GLU A 5 -18.42 -8.90 23.48
C GLU A 5 -17.65 -8.37 22.27
N ASP A 6 -18.27 -8.52 21.10
CA ASP A 6 -17.86 -7.91 19.84
C ASP A 6 -18.15 -6.41 19.95
N GLU A 7 -17.27 -5.66 20.62
CA GLU A 7 -17.25 -4.20 20.55
C GLU A 7 -16.62 -3.78 19.22
N SER A 8 -17.33 -4.02 18.12
CA SER A 8 -17.10 -3.32 16.87
C SER A 8 -17.63 -1.89 17.00
N THR A 9 -16.99 -1.07 17.84
CA THR A 9 -17.13 0.39 17.66
C THR A 9 -16.46 0.72 16.33
N GLU A 10 -17.26 0.87 15.28
CA GLU A 10 -16.82 1.43 14.00
C GLU A 10 -16.05 2.72 14.30
N LYS A 11 -14.72 2.65 14.14
CA LYS A 11 -13.85 3.80 14.38
C LYS A 11 -14.26 4.87 13.37
N ASN A 12 -14.85 5.97 13.84
CA ASN A 12 -15.29 7.05 12.95
C ASN A 12 -14.06 7.71 12.33
N TRP A 13 -13.79 7.34 11.09
CA TRP A 13 -12.63 7.80 10.33
C TRP A 13 -12.82 9.18 9.69
N ASN A 14 -14.02 9.77 9.76
CA ASN A 14 -14.27 11.07 9.13
C ASN A 14 -13.36 12.15 9.72
N ILE A 15 -12.56 12.76 8.84
CA ILE A 15 -11.71 13.91 9.15
C ILE A 15 -12.56 15.18 9.21
N TYR A 16 -13.56 15.26 8.32
CA TYR A 16 -14.53 16.34 8.25
C TYR A 16 -15.86 15.84 7.66
N ASN A 17 -16.95 16.55 7.96
CA ASN A 17 -18.31 16.20 7.53
C ASN A 17 -18.89 17.17 6.45
N ALA A 18 -18.16 18.22 6.09
CA ALA A 18 -18.56 19.17 5.04
C ALA A 18 -18.09 18.70 3.65
N LYS A 19 -18.64 19.30 2.58
CA LYS A 19 -18.07 19.13 1.24
C LYS A 19 -16.92 20.10 1.01
N SER A 20 -15.88 19.64 0.33
CA SER A 20 -14.80 20.53 -0.11
C SER A 20 -15.24 21.48 -1.21
N SER A 21 -14.47 22.55 -1.41
CA SER A 21 -14.73 23.46 -2.52
C SER A 21 -14.53 22.72 -3.85
N GLU A 22 -15.39 23.00 -4.82
CA GLU A 22 -15.33 22.34 -6.14
C GLU A 22 -13.99 22.61 -6.83
N GLU A 23 -13.41 23.79 -6.62
CA GLU A 23 -12.11 24.17 -7.16
C GLU A 23 -10.97 23.34 -6.58
N ASP A 24 -10.89 23.20 -5.25
CA ASP A 24 -9.82 22.43 -4.61
C ASP A 24 -9.89 20.94 -5.00
N ALA A 25 -11.11 20.38 -5.03
CA ALA A 25 -11.33 18.99 -5.41
C ALA A 25 -10.99 18.74 -6.90
N LYS A 26 -11.38 19.65 -7.80
CA LYS A 26 -10.98 19.59 -9.22
C LYS A 26 -9.47 19.69 -9.39
N TYR A 27 -8.82 20.52 -8.57
CA TYR A 27 -7.37 20.67 -8.67
C TYR A 27 -6.64 19.39 -8.25
N PHE A 28 -7.08 18.74 -7.17
CA PHE A 28 -6.56 17.42 -6.78
C PHE A 28 -6.82 16.36 -7.85
N LEU A 29 -8.00 16.33 -8.47
CA LEU A 29 -8.31 15.40 -9.56
C LEU A 29 -7.42 15.62 -10.78
N SER A 30 -7.18 16.88 -11.18
CA SER A 30 -6.23 17.20 -12.25
C SER A 30 -4.81 16.75 -11.88
N TYR A 31 -4.33 17.04 -10.67
CA TYR A 31 -3.03 16.54 -10.22
C TYR A 31 -2.92 15.01 -10.28
N LYS A 32 -3.97 14.31 -9.81
CA LYS A 32 -4.04 12.84 -9.88
C LYS A 32 -3.93 12.34 -11.32
N ASN A 33 -4.75 12.88 -12.22
CA ASN A 33 -4.89 12.36 -13.59
C ASN A 33 -3.74 12.81 -14.51
N ASP A 34 -3.23 14.03 -14.34
CA ASP A 34 -2.26 14.63 -15.25
C ASP A 34 -0.81 14.39 -14.81
N VAL A 35 -0.59 14.10 -13.51
CA VAL A 35 0.76 13.93 -12.94
C VAL A 35 0.93 12.57 -12.28
N LEU A 36 0.09 12.25 -11.29
CA LEU A 36 0.32 11.07 -10.45
C LEU A 36 0.14 9.75 -11.19
N ILE A 37 -0.96 9.59 -11.95
CA ILE A 37 -1.24 8.35 -12.69
C ILE A 37 -0.17 8.10 -13.78
N PRO A 38 0.16 9.06 -14.66
CA PRO A 38 1.22 8.86 -15.64
C PRO A 38 2.58 8.53 -15.01
N ALA A 39 2.95 9.24 -13.93
CA ALA A 39 4.19 8.97 -13.21
C ALA A 39 4.19 7.58 -12.56
N SER A 40 3.04 7.12 -12.08
CA SER A 40 2.89 5.78 -11.52
C SER A 40 3.07 4.70 -12.59
N GLN A 41 2.53 4.90 -13.79
CA GLN A 41 2.69 3.97 -14.91
C GLN A 41 4.16 3.83 -15.29
N GLU A 42 4.85 4.95 -15.53
CA GLU A 42 6.28 4.97 -15.85
C GLU A 42 7.12 4.34 -14.71
N PHE A 43 6.80 4.65 -13.46
CA PHE A 43 7.48 4.08 -12.31
C PHE A 43 7.35 2.55 -12.25
N PHE A 44 6.15 2.02 -12.51
CA PHE A 44 5.89 0.58 -12.47
C PHE A 44 6.56 -0.18 -13.61
N GLU A 45 6.62 0.40 -14.82
CA GLU A 45 7.42 -0.18 -15.92
C GLU A 45 8.89 -0.39 -15.50
N PHE A 46 9.49 0.60 -14.82
CA PHE A 46 10.85 0.44 -14.31
C PHE A 46 10.97 -0.48 -13.10
N LEU A 47 9.93 -0.54 -12.25
CA LEU A 47 9.88 -1.42 -11.08
C LEU A 47 9.91 -2.89 -11.52
N ASP A 48 9.01 -3.25 -12.43
CA ASP A 48 8.77 -4.61 -12.89
C ASP A 48 9.96 -5.16 -13.67
N GLU A 49 10.64 -4.30 -14.43
CA GLU A 49 11.87 -4.67 -15.15
C GLU A 49 13.14 -4.63 -14.29
N ASN A 50 13.03 -4.29 -13.00
CA ASN A 50 14.18 -4.07 -12.10
C ASN A 50 15.21 -3.08 -12.70
N LYS A 51 14.72 -1.93 -13.17
CA LYS A 51 15.54 -0.85 -13.78
C LYS A 51 15.47 0.47 -13.01
N LEU A 52 14.94 0.46 -11.78
CA LEU A 52 14.85 1.66 -10.98
C LEU A 52 16.23 2.21 -10.60
N LYS A 53 16.30 3.54 -10.63
CA LYS A 53 17.42 4.33 -10.14
C LYS A 53 16.96 5.19 -8.97
N LEU A 54 17.88 5.59 -8.10
CA LEU A 54 17.55 6.39 -6.91
C LEU A 54 16.73 7.64 -7.25
N HIS A 55 17.07 8.35 -8.32
CA HIS A 55 16.33 9.56 -8.69
C HIS A 55 14.90 9.25 -9.17
N HIS A 56 14.62 8.10 -9.79
CA HIS A 56 13.24 7.70 -10.11
C HIS A 56 12.43 7.56 -8.81
N VAL A 57 13.02 6.92 -7.79
CA VAL A 57 12.38 6.71 -6.48
C VAL A 57 12.17 8.03 -5.74
N PHE A 58 13.18 8.90 -5.67
CA PHE A 58 13.01 10.21 -5.02
C PHE A 58 11.97 11.07 -5.73
N SER A 59 11.96 11.09 -7.07
CA SER A 59 10.96 11.82 -7.85
C SER A 59 9.55 11.30 -7.60
N PHE A 60 9.34 9.98 -7.68
CA PHE A 60 8.02 9.40 -7.47
C PHE A 60 7.55 9.55 -6.02
N ASN A 61 8.46 9.38 -5.04
CA ASN A 61 8.20 9.67 -3.63
C ASN A 61 7.77 11.13 -3.41
N ALA A 62 8.37 12.09 -4.11
CA ALA A 62 7.99 13.49 -4.05
C ALA A 62 6.60 13.75 -4.66
N ILE A 63 6.27 13.10 -5.78
CA ILE A 63 4.94 13.17 -6.42
C ILE A 63 3.86 12.65 -5.47
N LEU A 64 4.05 11.46 -4.90
CA LEU A 64 3.11 10.90 -3.91
C LEU A 64 3.00 11.78 -2.67
N ALA A 65 4.11 12.31 -2.17
CA ALA A 65 4.08 13.22 -1.03
C ALA A 65 3.31 14.51 -1.33
N HIS A 66 3.35 14.99 -2.58
CA HIS A 66 2.62 16.17 -3.00
C HIS A 66 1.12 15.89 -3.18
N ALA A 67 0.73 14.68 -3.61
CA ALA A 67 -0.66 14.24 -3.55
C ALA A 67 -1.21 14.32 -2.12
N ILE A 68 -0.43 13.89 -1.12
CA ILE A 68 -0.78 14.02 0.30
C ILE A 68 -0.87 15.50 0.71
N ASP A 69 0.00 16.38 0.21
CA ASP A 69 -0.06 17.82 0.48
C ASP A 69 -1.41 18.43 0.05
N TYR A 70 -1.91 18.07 -1.14
CA TYR A 70 -3.24 18.49 -1.60
C TYR A 70 -4.36 18.04 -0.67
N MET A 71 -4.34 16.77 -0.26
CA MET A 71 -5.36 16.22 0.62
C MET A 71 -5.33 16.88 2.01
N VAL A 72 -4.14 17.12 2.55
CA VAL A 72 -3.95 17.84 3.81
C VAL A 72 -4.47 19.27 3.70
N PHE A 73 -4.17 19.96 2.59
CA PHE A 73 -4.64 21.32 2.34
C PHE A 73 -6.17 21.39 2.33
N ILE A 74 -6.83 20.47 1.62
CA ILE A 74 -8.30 20.35 1.62
C ILE A 74 -8.80 20.09 3.04
N ALA A 75 -8.28 19.07 3.72
CA ALA A 75 -8.72 18.70 5.07
C ALA A 75 -8.57 19.84 6.09
N GLN A 76 -7.52 20.65 5.97
CA GLN A 76 -7.25 21.78 6.87
C GLN A 76 -8.18 22.98 6.67
N LYS A 77 -8.82 23.11 5.49
CA LYS A 77 -9.88 24.11 5.30
C LYS A 77 -11.16 23.75 6.05
N HIS A 78 -11.36 22.46 6.37
CA HIS A 78 -12.59 21.95 6.98
C HIS A 78 -12.43 21.45 8.42
N SER A 79 -11.20 21.26 8.89
CA SER A 79 -10.90 20.73 10.21
C SER A 79 -9.55 21.24 10.74
N ASN A 80 -9.36 21.23 12.05
CA ASN A 80 -8.07 21.59 12.68
C ASN A 80 -7.05 20.42 12.69
N ILE A 81 -7.09 19.55 11.68
CA ILE A 81 -6.18 18.40 11.62
C ILE A 81 -4.75 18.84 11.30
N SER A 82 -3.80 18.39 12.11
CA SER A 82 -2.38 18.58 11.79
C SER A 82 -1.96 17.61 10.69
N ARG A 83 -1.01 18.00 9.84
CA ARG A 83 -0.42 17.11 8.83
C ARG A 83 0.05 15.78 9.45
N LYS A 84 0.73 15.84 10.59
CA LYS A 84 1.22 14.64 11.31
C LYS A 84 0.07 13.68 11.64
N ASN A 85 -1.03 14.20 12.15
CA ASN A 85 -2.20 13.39 12.50
C ASN A 85 -2.91 12.86 11.26
N PHE A 86 -2.98 13.68 10.20
CA PHE A 86 -3.54 13.26 8.91
C PHE A 86 -2.80 12.04 8.36
N ILE A 87 -1.48 12.13 8.21
CA ILE A 87 -0.64 11.06 7.66
C ILE A 87 -0.74 9.79 8.52
N ARG A 88 -0.67 9.92 9.84
CA ARG A 88 -0.84 8.77 10.74
C ARG A 88 -2.22 8.12 10.60
N SER A 89 -3.29 8.93 10.47
CA SER A 89 -4.62 8.39 10.22
C SER A 89 -4.71 7.66 8.87
N PHE A 90 -3.95 8.12 7.87
CA PHE A 90 -3.88 7.47 6.56
C PHE A 90 -3.16 6.13 6.62
N ASP A 91 -2.03 6.04 7.35
CA ASP A 91 -1.35 4.78 7.64
C ASP A 91 -2.30 3.76 8.29
N GLU A 92 -3.10 4.19 9.25
CA GLU A 92 -4.06 3.29 9.92
C GLU A 92 -5.25 2.90 9.02
N LYS A 93 -5.82 3.86 8.26
CA LYS A 93 -7.01 3.65 7.41
C LYS A 93 -6.71 2.78 6.21
N TYR A 94 -5.56 3.01 5.59
CA TYR A 94 -5.14 2.36 4.36
C TYR A 94 -4.01 1.37 4.60
N ALA A 95 -4.01 0.76 5.79
CA ALA A 95 -3.19 -0.40 6.07
C ALA A 95 -3.46 -1.47 5.02
N VAL A 96 -2.40 -1.92 4.34
CA VAL A 96 -2.46 -2.96 3.32
C VAL A 96 -2.17 -4.29 4.00
N ASP A 97 -3.09 -5.24 3.86
CA ASP A 97 -2.92 -6.61 4.37
C ASP A 97 -1.63 -7.24 3.83
N GLY A 98 -1.04 -8.20 4.54
CA GLY A 98 0.16 -8.89 4.07
C GLY A 98 1.48 -8.09 4.08
N CYS A 99 1.46 -6.74 4.11
CA CYS A 99 2.60 -5.91 4.51
C CYS A 99 2.74 -5.83 6.04
N ILE A 100 2.68 -6.99 6.72
CA ILE A 100 2.44 -7.11 8.17
C ILE A 100 3.51 -6.42 9.02
N HIS A 101 4.69 -6.21 8.45
CA HIS A 101 5.84 -5.68 9.17
C HIS A 101 5.95 -4.16 9.11
N ILE A 102 5.24 -3.48 8.19
CA ILE A 102 5.36 -2.02 8.01
C ILE A 102 3.97 -1.40 7.81
N ASN A 103 3.38 -0.88 8.89
CA ASN A 103 2.14 -0.11 8.80
C ASN A 103 2.35 1.41 8.62
N ASN A 104 3.59 1.91 8.69
CA ASN A 104 3.89 3.34 8.66
C ASN A 104 4.34 3.83 7.26
N LYS A 105 3.70 3.36 6.18
CA LYS A 105 4.15 3.58 4.79
C LYS A 105 4.06 5.06 4.37
N PHE A 106 2.94 5.72 4.62
CA PHE A 106 2.75 7.14 4.35
C PHE A 106 3.67 8.00 5.24
N SER A 107 3.82 7.64 6.52
CA SER A 107 4.75 8.33 7.42
C SER A 107 6.20 8.17 6.97
N LEU A 108 6.61 6.99 6.53
CA LEU A 108 7.95 6.74 6.02
C LEU A 108 8.19 7.46 4.69
N LEU A 109 7.20 7.48 3.80
CA LEU A 109 7.21 8.27 2.57
C LEU A 109 7.43 9.77 2.84
N ASP A 110 6.67 10.34 3.78
CA ASP A 110 6.82 11.74 4.20
C ASP A 110 8.21 12.00 4.81
N ALA A 111 8.71 11.09 5.65
CA ALA A 111 10.03 11.21 6.26
C ALA A 111 11.16 11.15 5.23
N VAL A 112 11.14 10.18 4.31
CA VAL A 112 12.11 10.05 3.21
C VAL A 112 12.07 11.32 2.34
N ASN A 113 10.89 11.80 1.97
CA ASN A 113 10.73 13.03 1.19
C ASN A 113 11.35 14.25 1.90
N ASN A 114 11.06 14.41 3.19
CA ASN A 114 11.60 15.52 3.98
C ASN A 114 13.11 15.39 4.18
N SER A 115 13.61 14.17 4.36
CA SER A 115 15.05 13.89 4.50
C SER A 115 15.84 14.16 3.22
N PHE A 116 15.16 14.15 2.07
CA PHE A 116 15.73 14.54 0.79
C PHE A 116 15.66 16.06 0.58
N LYS A 117 14.54 16.69 0.99
CA LYS A 117 14.34 18.15 0.89
C LYS A 117 15.20 18.95 1.86
N HIS A 118 15.53 18.38 3.01
CA HIS A 118 16.26 19.04 4.08
C HIS A 118 17.52 18.25 4.41
N VAL A 119 18.64 18.95 4.61
CA VAL A 119 19.95 18.33 4.95
C VAL A 119 19.85 17.48 6.22
N GLU A 120 18.98 17.87 7.17
CA GLU A 120 18.66 17.10 8.37
C GLU A 120 17.15 16.95 8.55
N LEU A 121 16.73 15.76 8.99
CA LEU A 121 15.34 15.48 9.32
C LEU A 121 14.98 16.14 10.67
N ASN A 122 13.80 16.76 10.75
CA ASN A 122 13.30 17.31 12.01
C ASN A 122 13.02 16.19 13.03
N LYS A 123 13.92 16.02 13.99
CA LYS A 123 13.87 14.94 14.98
C LYS A 123 12.58 14.95 15.81
N THR A 124 12.12 16.12 16.24
CA THR A 124 10.88 16.25 17.04
C THR A 124 9.65 15.80 16.26
N ARG A 125 9.56 16.12 14.97
CA ARG A 125 8.42 15.73 14.12
C ARG A 125 8.37 14.22 13.90
N TYR A 126 9.53 13.62 13.62
CA TYR A 126 9.66 12.23 13.18
C TYR A 126 10.19 11.29 14.28
N GLN A 127 10.19 11.71 15.55
CA GLN A 127 10.74 10.95 16.66
C GLN A 127 10.28 9.48 16.66
N HIS A 128 8.98 9.23 16.48
CA HIS A 128 8.45 7.87 16.43
C HIS A 128 9.03 6.99 15.32
N LEU A 129 9.36 7.55 14.14
CA LEU A 129 10.01 6.81 13.06
C LEU A 129 11.49 6.64 13.34
N ILE A 130 12.14 7.63 13.95
CA ILE A 130 13.54 7.54 14.36
C ILE A 130 13.72 6.45 15.42
N ASP A 131 12.76 6.32 16.34
CA ASP A 131 12.76 5.27 17.36
C ASP A 131 12.61 3.86 16.73
N ILE A 132 11.89 3.75 15.61
CA ILE A 132 11.66 2.47 14.90
C ILE A 132 12.83 2.13 13.97
N TYR A 133 13.24 3.07 13.13
CA TYR A 133 14.15 2.84 12.00
C TYR A 133 15.56 3.39 12.22
N GLY A 134 15.77 4.27 13.19
CA GLY A 134 17.02 5.02 13.40
C GLY A 134 17.03 6.39 12.70
N ASP A 135 18.19 7.07 12.72
CA ASP A 135 18.34 8.41 12.14
C ASP A 135 18.17 8.38 10.61
N LEU A 136 16.98 8.79 10.14
CA LEU A 136 16.62 8.80 8.73
C LEU A 136 17.28 9.98 7.98
N SER A 137 17.89 9.69 6.84
CA SER A 137 18.44 10.66 5.88
C SER A 137 18.27 10.14 4.45
N PHE A 138 18.59 10.93 3.41
CA PHE A 138 18.55 10.42 2.03
C PHE A 138 19.44 9.18 1.80
N HIS A 139 20.46 8.95 2.64
CA HIS A 139 21.32 7.77 2.60
C HIS A 139 20.64 6.47 3.06
N CYS A 140 19.43 6.54 3.62
CA CYS A 140 18.65 5.33 3.93
C CYS A 140 18.27 4.54 2.67
N LEU A 141 18.27 5.17 1.49
CA LEU A 141 17.97 4.50 0.23
C LEU A 141 19.24 4.20 -0.58
N ASN A 142 19.38 2.94 -0.99
CA ASN A 142 20.53 2.45 -1.74
C ASN A 142 20.09 1.62 -2.95
N GLN A 143 20.67 1.91 -4.12
CA GLN A 143 20.38 1.13 -5.32
C GLN A 143 21.26 -0.13 -5.37
N LYS A 144 20.64 -1.30 -5.56
CA LYS A 144 21.32 -2.58 -5.78
C LYS A 144 20.57 -3.38 -6.83
N GLN A 145 21.27 -3.76 -7.90
CA GLN A 145 20.71 -4.60 -8.98
C GLN A 145 19.37 -4.08 -9.54
N GLY A 146 19.24 -2.75 -9.65
CA GLY A 146 18.03 -2.11 -10.19
C GLY A 146 16.82 -2.10 -9.24
N LYS A 147 16.98 -2.58 -8.01
CA LYS A 147 16.06 -2.40 -6.88
C LYS A 147 16.58 -1.29 -5.95
N ILE A 148 15.67 -0.64 -5.21
CA ILE A 148 16.04 0.40 -4.24
C ILE A 148 15.73 -0.10 -2.83
N PHE A 149 16.79 -0.38 -2.07
CA PHE A 149 16.69 -0.87 -0.71
C PHE A 149 16.67 0.30 0.28
N PHE A 150 15.69 0.26 1.19
CA PHE A 150 15.78 0.96 2.46
C PHE A 150 16.73 0.15 3.37
N GLU A 151 17.82 0.76 3.82
CA GLU A 151 18.83 0.10 4.65
C GLU A 151 19.14 0.93 5.90
N MET A 152 18.70 0.40 7.03
CA MET A 152 18.97 0.91 8.37
C MET A 152 19.45 -0.26 9.25
N PRO A 153 20.08 0.00 10.42
CA PRO A 153 20.71 -1.05 11.22
C PRO A 153 19.79 -2.24 11.56
N SER A 154 18.50 -1.98 11.78
CA SER A 154 17.49 -2.99 12.13
C SER A 154 16.49 -3.27 11.00
N HIS A 155 16.57 -2.58 9.86
CA HIS A 155 15.56 -2.70 8.80
C HIS A 155 16.21 -2.71 7.43
N LYS A 156 15.84 -3.68 6.60
CA LYS A 156 16.31 -3.81 5.23
C LYS A 156 15.19 -4.34 4.34
N PHE A 157 14.75 -3.60 3.34
CA PHE A 157 13.71 -4.07 2.41
C PHE A 157 13.70 -3.25 1.11
N ASP A 158 13.09 -3.75 0.04
CA ASP A 158 12.87 -2.96 -1.18
C ASP A 158 11.83 -1.86 -0.92
N TYR A 159 12.30 -0.62 -0.83
CA TYR A 159 11.47 0.54 -0.52
C TYR A 159 10.40 0.78 -1.59
N SER A 160 10.74 0.59 -2.86
CA SER A 160 9.82 0.82 -3.95
C SER A 160 8.66 -0.17 -3.93
N ARG A 161 8.96 -1.45 -3.65
CA ARG A 161 7.95 -2.51 -3.59
C ARG A 161 7.11 -2.46 -2.32
N VAL A 162 7.75 -2.25 -1.16
CA VAL A 162 7.10 -2.36 0.15
C VAL A 162 6.41 -1.07 0.57
N VAL A 163 6.85 0.10 0.08
CA VAL A 163 6.30 1.42 0.46
C VAL A 163 5.62 2.11 -0.72
N LEU A 164 6.34 2.34 -1.82
CA LEU A 164 5.80 3.17 -2.90
C LEU A 164 4.69 2.47 -3.70
N ARG A 165 4.83 1.18 -4.03
CA ARG A 165 3.78 0.41 -4.72
C ARG A 165 2.44 0.46 -3.98
N PRO A 166 2.34 0.04 -2.71
CA PRO A 166 1.04 0.04 -2.02
C PRO A 166 0.47 1.46 -1.86
N VAL A 167 1.31 2.46 -1.59
CA VAL A 167 0.83 3.86 -1.51
C VAL A 167 0.29 4.35 -2.86
N ALA A 168 0.99 4.06 -3.96
CA ALA A 168 0.53 4.41 -5.30
C ALA A 168 -0.77 3.67 -5.68
N ALA A 169 -0.91 2.40 -5.31
CA ALA A 169 -2.14 1.63 -5.54
C ALA A 169 -3.36 2.26 -4.85
N ILE A 170 -3.19 2.81 -3.64
CA ILE A 170 -4.26 3.53 -2.92
C ILE A 170 -4.71 4.78 -3.70
N PHE A 171 -3.77 5.48 -4.32
CA PHE A 171 -4.08 6.65 -5.17
C PHE A 171 -4.64 6.29 -6.54
N ASN A 172 -4.51 5.05 -6.99
CA ASN A 172 -5.13 4.54 -8.22
C ASN A 172 -6.61 4.17 -8.03
N CYS A 173 -7.26 4.66 -6.97
CA CYS A 173 -8.71 4.56 -6.82
C CYS A 173 -9.42 5.37 -7.91
N ASP A 174 -10.57 4.86 -8.34
CA ASP A 174 -11.36 5.42 -9.43
C ASP A 174 -12.20 6.61 -8.94
N LEU A 175 -11.52 7.73 -8.68
CA LEU A 175 -12.14 9.00 -8.32
C LEU A 175 -12.65 9.69 -9.58
N HIS A 176 -13.97 9.74 -9.75
CA HIS A 176 -14.64 10.29 -10.94
C HIS A 176 -15.10 11.74 -10.73
N ASN A 177 -15.44 12.11 -9.50
CA ASN A 177 -16.04 13.40 -9.20
C ASN A 177 -15.52 14.00 -7.88
N THR A 178 -15.93 15.23 -7.60
CA THR A 178 -15.46 15.97 -6.41
C THR A 178 -15.93 15.38 -5.08
N ASN A 179 -17.07 14.68 -5.05
CA ASN A 179 -17.50 13.98 -3.83
C ASN A 179 -16.58 12.78 -3.54
N ASP A 180 -16.09 12.10 -4.58
CA ASP A 180 -15.17 10.98 -4.41
C ASP A 180 -13.86 11.44 -3.75
N VAL A 181 -13.43 12.68 -4.01
CA VAL A 181 -12.27 13.28 -3.32
C VAL A 181 -12.52 13.40 -1.83
N ASP A 182 -13.69 13.91 -1.43
CA ASP A 182 -14.05 14.01 0.00
C ASP A 182 -14.15 12.64 0.65
N ASP A 183 -14.76 11.68 -0.04
CA ASP A 183 -14.89 10.31 0.44
C ASP A 183 -13.51 9.65 0.57
N PHE A 184 -12.61 9.85 -0.38
CA PHE A 184 -11.24 9.36 -0.31
C PHE A 184 -10.44 10.00 0.84
N ILE A 185 -10.52 11.32 1.02
CA ILE A 185 -9.83 11.99 2.15
C ILE A 185 -10.37 11.48 3.50
N ASN A 186 -11.68 11.25 3.58
CA ASN A 186 -12.31 10.74 4.79
C ASN A 186 -12.10 9.24 5.00
N GLY A 187 -11.60 8.50 4.01
CA GLY A 187 -11.43 7.04 4.11
C GLY A 187 -12.70 6.24 3.87
N ARG A 188 -13.69 6.84 3.20
CA ARG A 188 -14.95 6.20 2.79
C ARG A 188 -14.82 5.44 1.47
N ILE A 189 -13.87 5.83 0.62
CA ILE A 189 -13.46 5.04 -0.55
C ILE A 189 -12.25 4.21 -0.14
N CYS A 190 -12.51 2.95 0.19
CA CYS A 190 -11.47 1.95 0.30
C CYS A 190 -11.18 1.44 -1.11
N GLY A 191 -10.14 1.96 -1.77
CA GLY A 191 -9.52 1.21 -2.86
C GLY A 191 -9.13 -0.15 -2.29
N SER A 192 -9.68 -1.24 -2.83
CA SER A 192 -9.36 -2.58 -2.33
C SER A 192 -7.88 -2.84 -2.50
N THR A 193 -7.11 -2.65 -1.44
CA THR A 193 -5.71 -3.10 -1.35
C THR A 193 -5.59 -4.32 -0.45
N GLY A 194 -6.71 -4.78 0.14
CA GLY A 194 -6.75 -6.04 0.86
C GLY A 194 -6.47 -7.19 -0.11
N TYR A 195 -5.22 -7.65 -0.11
CA TYR A 195 -4.87 -8.98 -0.56
C TYR A 195 -5.86 -9.99 0.05
N GLY A 196 -6.15 -11.08 -0.65
CA GLY A 196 -7.19 -12.03 -0.27
C GLY A 196 -8.59 -11.68 -0.74
N ARG A 197 -8.79 -10.61 -1.52
CA ARG A 197 -10.09 -10.29 -2.16
C ARG A 197 -10.10 -10.70 -3.62
N PHE A 198 -10.76 -11.83 -3.90
CA PHE A 198 -10.92 -12.37 -5.23
C PHE A 198 -12.39 -12.35 -5.66
N PRO A 199 -12.71 -11.98 -6.93
CA PRO A 199 -14.08 -11.80 -7.40
C PRO A 199 -14.75 -13.11 -7.84
N TYR A 200 -14.48 -14.22 -7.15
CA TYR A 200 -15.07 -15.52 -7.50
C TYR A 200 -16.49 -15.65 -6.97
N SER A 201 -17.37 -16.24 -7.78
CA SER A 201 -18.66 -16.76 -7.36
C SER A 201 -18.54 -18.14 -6.68
N TYR A 202 -17.36 -18.77 -6.76
CA TYR A 202 -17.04 -20.12 -6.26
C TYR A 202 -17.83 -21.23 -6.97
N GLU A 203 -18.26 -20.96 -8.20
CA GLU A 203 -18.88 -21.96 -9.06
C GLU A 203 -17.82 -22.90 -9.68
N PRO A 204 -18.15 -24.17 -9.97
CA PRO A 204 -17.16 -25.15 -10.44
C PRO A 204 -16.36 -24.75 -11.68
N HIS A 205 -16.92 -23.89 -12.54
CA HIS A 205 -16.26 -23.43 -13.75
C HIS A 205 -15.12 -22.42 -13.48
N GLU A 206 -15.10 -21.79 -12.30
CA GLU A 206 -14.04 -20.88 -11.85
C GLU A 206 -12.88 -21.63 -11.15
N ALA A 207 -12.99 -22.95 -10.94
CA ALA A 207 -11.97 -23.73 -10.23
C ALA A 207 -10.60 -23.67 -10.95
N ILE A 208 -10.59 -23.62 -12.28
CA ILE A 208 -9.35 -23.44 -13.06
C ILE A 208 -8.74 -22.07 -12.78
N ASP A 209 -9.53 -20.99 -12.80
CA ASP A 209 -9.04 -19.63 -12.55
C ASP A 209 -8.47 -19.50 -11.13
N ARG A 210 -9.16 -20.07 -10.14
CA ARG A 210 -8.67 -20.16 -8.75
C ARG A 210 -7.33 -20.88 -8.64
N MET A 211 -7.14 -21.96 -9.40
CA MET A 211 -5.86 -22.69 -9.46
C MET A 211 -4.77 -21.86 -10.14
N ILE A 212 -5.10 -21.17 -11.24
CA ILE A 212 -4.17 -20.28 -11.95
C ILE A 212 -3.68 -19.17 -11.01
N ASP A 213 -4.59 -18.52 -10.29
CA ASP A 213 -4.24 -17.43 -9.39
C ASP A 213 -3.42 -17.93 -8.18
N ALA A 214 -3.73 -19.11 -7.65
CA ALA A 214 -2.91 -19.73 -6.60
C ALA A 214 -1.50 -20.11 -7.09
N CYS A 215 -1.36 -20.60 -8.33
CA CYS A 215 -0.06 -20.95 -8.91
C CYS A 215 0.80 -19.73 -9.27
N ASN A 216 0.16 -18.60 -9.55
CA ASN A 216 0.80 -17.34 -9.92
C ASN A 216 0.69 -16.27 -8.82
N ALA A 217 0.53 -16.69 -7.57
CA ALA A 217 0.33 -15.77 -6.47
C ALA A 217 1.53 -14.83 -6.29
N GLU A 218 1.28 -13.53 -6.31
CA GLU A 218 2.27 -12.52 -5.98
C GLU A 218 2.50 -12.46 -4.46
N CYS A 219 3.72 -12.12 -4.04
CA CYS A 219 4.03 -11.87 -2.64
C CYS A 219 3.30 -10.61 -2.14
N MET A 220 2.60 -10.68 -1.02
CA MET A 220 1.90 -9.54 -0.44
C MET A 220 2.85 -8.42 0.03
N ASP A 221 4.10 -8.77 0.36
CA ASP A 221 5.14 -7.80 0.73
C ASP A 221 5.75 -7.15 -0.52
N CYS A 222 6.43 -7.94 -1.36
CA CYS A 222 7.23 -7.41 -2.45
C CYS A 222 6.54 -7.42 -3.82
N GLY A 223 5.34 -8.00 -3.95
CA GLY A 223 4.56 -8.05 -5.19
C GLY A 223 5.22 -8.84 -6.32
N GLU A 224 6.30 -9.56 -6.05
CA GLU A 224 6.93 -10.46 -7.01
C GLU A 224 6.38 -11.88 -6.84
N ASP A 225 6.40 -12.65 -7.91
CA ASP A 225 6.10 -14.08 -7.85
C ASP A 225 7.09 -14.84 -6.94
N GLY A 226 6.75 -16.08 -6.59
CA GLY A 226 7.57 -16.88 -5.67
C GLY A 226 9.00 -17.16 -6.13
N ASN A 227 9.29 -17.12 -7.44
CA ASN A 227 10.64 -17.35 -7.95
C ASN A 227 11.51 -16.09 -7.91
N ASN A 228 10.89 -14.92 -8.09
CA ASN A 228 11.56 -13.62 -8.11
C ASN A 228 11.55 -12.91 -6.74
N CYS A 229 10.78 -13.43 -5.77
CA CYS A 229 10.63 -12.83 -4.46
C CYS A 229 11.92 -12.84 -3.62
N ASP A 230 12.36 -11.64 -3.22
CA ASP A 230 13.53 -11.45 -2.35
C ASP A 230 13.18 -11.25 -0.86
N CYS A 231 11.92 -11.46 -0.44
CA CYS A 231 11.49 -11.16 0.94
C CYS A 231 12.29 -11.89 2.02
N GLN A 232 12.85 -13.07 1.73
CA GLN A 232 13.73 -13.80 2.64
C GLN A 232 15.01 -13.03 3.02
N GLN A 233 15.41 -12.06 2.19
CA GLN A 233 16.54 -11.17 2.45
C GLN A 233 16.13 -9.91 3.21
N PHE A 234 14.83 -9.67 3.39
CA PHE A 234 14.32 -8.51 4.08
C PHE A 234 14.38 -8.71 5.60
N VAL A 235 14.63 -7.61 6.29
CA VAL A 235 14.75 -7.55 7.75
C VAL A 235 13.82 -6.45 8.24
N TYR A 236 12.97 -6.78 9.20
CA TYR A 236 12.02 -5.88 9.83
C TYR A 236 12.17 -5.95 11.35
N ALA A 237 13.12 -5.18 11.87
CA ALA A 237 13.60 -5.27 13.25
C ALA A 237 14.06 -6.69 13.62
N ASN A 238 13.28 -7.39 14.44
CA ASN A 238 13.58 -8.75 14.91
C ASN A 238 12.99 -9.84 14.03
N HIS A 239 12.29 -9.47 12.95
CA HIS A 239 11.65 -10.40 12.03
C HIS A 239 12.39 -10.41 10.70
N ARG A 240 12.42 -11.57 10.05
CA ARG A 240 12.81 -11.68 8.65
C ARG A 240 11.55 -11.75 7.81
N GLY A 241 11.59 -11.10 6.65
CA GLY A 241 10.53 -11.28 5.66
C GLY A 241 10.52 -12.72 5.13
N GLU A 242 9.38 -13.12 4.61
CA GLU A 242 9.20 -14.39 3.93
C GLU A 242 8.30 -14.20 2.71
N TYR A 243 8.29 -15.19 1.82
CA TYR A 243 7.33 -15.17 0.73
C TYR A 243 5.94 -15.44 1.31
N SER A 244 5.07 -14.43 1.21
CA SER A 244 3.70 -14.48 1.71
C SER A 244 2.75 -14.36 0.51
N PRO A 245 2.30 -15.48 -0.09
CA PRO A 245 1.52 -15.44 -1.32
C PRO A 245 0.13 -14.83 -1.06
N ASN A 246 -0.31 -13.95 -1.95
CA ASN A 246 -1.67 -13.46 -1.99
C ASN A 246 -2.61 -14.57 -2.48
N LEU A 247 -3.18 -15.33 -1.55
CA LEU A 247 -4.08 -16.44 -1.86
C LEU A 247 -5.52 -16.09 -1.49
N ASP A 248 -6.47 -16.64 -2.26
CA ASP A 248 -7.88 -16.70 -1.86
C ASP A 248 -7.97 -17.39 -0.49
N PRO A 249 -8.54 -16.75 0.55
CA PRO A 249 -8.68 -17.33 1.88
C PRO A 249 -9.45 -18.67 1.90
N ASN A 250 -10.30 -18.89 0.90
CA ASN A 250 -11.07 -20.12 0.72
C ASN A 250 -10.40 -21.13 -0.22
N PHE A 251 -9.18 -20.85 -0.70
CA PHE A 251 -8.44 -21.75 -1.56
C PHE A 251 -8.02 -23.00 -0.78
N GLN A 252 -8.42 -24.16 -1.29
CA GLN A 252 -8.04 -25.47 -0.77
C GLN A 252 -7.65 -26.33 -1.97
N PHE A 253 -6.35 -26.60 -2.10
CA PHE A 253 -5.77 -27.25 -3.29
C PHE A 253 -6.53 -28.53 -3.68
N GLU A 254 -6.80 -29.41 -2.72
CA GLU A 254 -7.48 -30.69 -2.98
C GLU A 254 -8.91 -30.50 -3.48
N ASN A 255 -9.64 -29.52 -2.92
CA ASN A 255 -11.01 -29.23 -3.32
C ASN A 255 -11.06 -28.67 -4.74
N VAL A 256 -10.20 -27.69 -5.04
CA VAL A 256 -10.11 -27.06 -6.36
C VAL A 256 -9.70 -28.10 -7.42
N MET A 257 -8.72 -28.95 -7.12
CA MET A 257 -8.32 -30.05 -8.01
C MET A 257 -9.46 -31.07 -8.23
N SER A 258 -10.27 -31.35 -7.22
CA SER A 258 -11.43 -32.24 -7.37
C SER A 258 -12.51 -31.64 -8.29
N GLU A 259 -12.73 -30.33 -8.20
CA GLU A 259 -13.66 -29.59 -9.06
C GLU A 259 -13.17 -29.55 -10.52
N ILE A 260 -11.87 -29.32 -10.73
CA ILE A 260 -11.25 -29.36 -12.06
C ILE A 260 -11.31 -30.77 -12.68
N SER A 261 -11.03 -31.81 -11.89
CA SER A 261 -10.94 -33.19 -12.39
C SER A 261 -12.29 -33.87 -12.64
N GLY A 262 -13.41 -33.19 -12.37
CA GLY A 262 -14.76 -33.74 -12.58
C GLY A 262 -15.12 -34.93 -11.69
N THR A 263 -14.31 -35.22 -10.65
CA THR A 263 -14.47 -36.43 -9.82
C THR A 263 -15.78 -36.44 -9.01
N ARG A 264 -16.40 -35.28 -8.77
CA ARG A 264 -17.70 -35.18 -8.06
C ARG A 264 -18.88 -35.75 -8.85
N GLU A 265 -18.86 -35.73 -10.19
CA GLU A 265 -19.98 -36.23 -11.00
C GLU A 265 -20.04 -37.77 -11.04
N TRP A 266 -18.92 -38.46 -10.84
CA TRP A 266 -18.87 -39.92 -10.88
C TRP A 266 -19.34 -40.60 -9.59
N SER A 267 -19.41 -39.86 -8.48
CA SER A 267 -19.86 -40.35 -7.17
C SER A 267 -21.36 -40.20 -6.91
N ARG A 268 -22.12 -39.57 -7.81
CA ARG A 268 -23.59 -39.51 -7.76
C ARG A 268 -24.18 -40.43 -8.83
N LYS A 269 -24.17 -41.73 -8.56
CA LYS A 269 -25.03 -42.70 -9.25
C LYS A 269 -26.42 -42.72 -8.61
#